data_AF-A0A7C4BHP2-F1
#
_entry.id   AF-A0A7C4BHP2-F1
#
_cell.length_a   1.000
_cell.length_b   1.000
_cell.length_c   1.000
_cell.angle_alpha   90.00
_cell.angle_beta   90.00
_cell.angle_gamma   90.00
#
_symmetry.space_group_name_H-M   'P 1'
#
loop_
_entity.id
_entity.type
_entity.pdbx_description
1 polymer ?
#
loop_
_entity_poly.entity_id
_entity_poly.type
_entity_poly.pdbx_seq_one_letter_code
_entity_poly.pdbx_strand_id
1 'polypeptide(L)'
;MKISLRGVVFFTAILLGFFLYVYILNPMELEFRLSPHTSYKTSLSILMLLSFLGGALFVGLTDLIKDIKRGFELRGIKKVQKALWENLKEA
;
A
#
# COMPACT_ATOMS: atom_id res chain seq x y z
N MET A 1 -11.77 -2.77 8.95
CA MET A 1 -12.09 -3.66 7.82
C MET A 1 -11.16 -4.87 7.91
N LYS A 2 -11.65 -6.08 8.22
CA LYS A 2 -10.77 -7.27 8.32
C LYS A 2 -10.49 -7.79 6.91
N ILE A 3 -9.32 -7.48 6.38
CA ILE A 3 -8.87 -8.00 5.08
C ILE A 3 -8.52 -9.49 5.29
N SER A 4 -9.23 -10.37 4.60
CA SER A 4 -8.99 -11.81 4.65
C SER A 4 -7.72 -12.15 3.88
N LEU A 5 -6.77 -12.86 4.51
CA LEU A 5 -5.53 -13.31 3.88
C LEU A 5 -5.79 -14.09 2.58
N ARG A 6 -6.86 -14.90 2.55
CA ARG A 6 -7.29 -15.63 1.35
C ARG A 6 -7.71 -14.70 0.21
N GLY A 7 -8.40 -13.60 0.54
CA GLY A 7 -8.80 -12.59 -0.43
C GLY A 7 -7.60 -11.85 -1.03
N VAL A 8 -6.58 -11.56 -0.21
CA VAL A 8 -5.33 -10.95 -0.69
C VAL A 8 -4.60 -11.90 -1.63
N VAL A 9 -4.44 -13.17 -1.26
CA VAL A 9 -3.77 -14.16 -2.11
C VAL A 9 -4.50 -14.35 -3.44
N PHE A 10 -5.83 -14.44 -3.42
CA PHE A 10 -6.64 -14.56 -4.63
C PHE A 10 -6.53 -13.34 -5.53
N PHE A 11 -6.61 -12.13 -4.97
CA PHE A 11 -6.46 -10.88 -5.72
C PHE A 11 -5.05 -10.77 -6.33
N THR A 12 -4.01 -11.10 -5.57
CA THR A 12 -2.63 -11.12 -6.08
C THR A 12 -2.46 -12.11 -7.22
N ALA A 13 -3.06 -13.31 -7.13
CA ALA A 13 -3.00 -14.30 -8.20
C ALA A 13 -3.65 -13.79 -9.50
N ILE A 14 -4.79 -13.10 -9.40
CA ILE A 14 -5.46 -12.47 -10.56
C ILE A 14 -4.57 -11.40 -11.18
N LEU A 15 -3.99 -10.52 -10.36
CA LEU A 15 -3.08 -9.48 -10.85
C LEU A 15 -1.86 -10.06 -11.57
N LEU A 16 -1.32 -11.15 -11.04
CA LEU A 16 -0.14 -11.82 -11.60
C LEU A 16 -0.49 -12.52 -12.92
N GLY A 17 -1.66 -13.17 -13.01
CA GLY A 17 -2.17 -13.73 -14.25
C GLY A 17 -2.42 -12.66 -15.33
N PHE A 18 -3.02 -11.54 -14.93
CA PHE A 18 -3.24 -10.41 -15.83
C PHE A 18 -1.93 -9.78 -16.30
N PHE A 19 -0.94 -9.67 -15.41
CA PHE A 19 0.41 -9.22 -15.78
C PHE A 19 1.05 -10.13 -16.82
N LEU A 20 1.07 -11.45 -16.58
CA LEU A 20 1.65 -12.41 -17.52
C LEU A 20 0.95 -12.35 -18.87
N TYR A 21 -0.38 -12.23 -18.86
CA TYR A 21 -1.18 -12.07 -20.07
C TYR A 21 -0.79 -10.82 -20.87
N VAL A 22 -0.71 -9.67 -20.20
CA VAL A 22 -0.33 -8.40 -20.85
C VAL A 22 1.13 -8.41 -21.32
N TYR A 23 2.03 -9.04 -20.56
CA TYR A 23 3.44 -9.23 -20.95
C TYR A 23 3.58 -10.05 -22.23
N ILE A 24 2.85 -11.16 -22.34
CA ILE A 24 2.88 -12.00 -23.55
C ILE A 24 2.30 -11.25 -24.76
N LEU A 25 1.21 -10.49 -24.57
CA LEU A 25 0.54 -9.77 -25.66
C LEU A 25 1.25 -8.50 -26.12
N ASN A 26 2.04 -7.87 -25.24
CA ASN A 26 2.72 -6.62 -25.54
C ASN A 26 4.23 -6.77 -25.31
N PRO A 27 4.93 -7.44 -26.23
CA PRO A 27 6.39 -7.49 -26.22
C PRO A 27 7.04 -6.15 -26.60
N MET A 28 6.27 -5.07 -26.75
CA MET A 28 6.79 -3.74 -27.11
C MET A 28 7.68 -3.20 -25.99
N GLU A 29 8.98 -3.27 -26.23
CA GLU A 29 10.01 -2.60 -25.44
C GLU A 29 9.88 -1.09 -25.62
N LEU A 30 9.61 -0.39 -24.53
CA LEU A 30 9.70 1.05 -24.44
C LEU A 30 11.16 1.44 -24.19
N GLU A 31 11.70 2.33 -25.02
CA GLU A 31 13.01 2.91 -24.85
C GLU A 31 12.90 4.30 -24.22
N PHE A 32 13.39 4.45 -22.99
CA PHE A 32 13.52 5.71 -22.29
C PHE A 32 14.91 6.29 -22.53
N ARG A 33 15.02 7.41 -23.23
CA ARG A 33 16.27 8.17 -23.34
C ARG A 33 16.41 9.12 -22.15
N LEU A 34 17.34 8.81 -21.27
CA LEU A 34 17.68 9.63 -20.08
C LEU A 34 18.74 10.68 -20.41
N SER A 35 19.60 10.41 -21.40
CA SER A 35 20.70 11.26 -21.86
C SER A 35 21.06 10.87 -23.31
N PRO A 36 21.76 11.70 -24.11
CA PRO A 36 22.13 11.35 -25.49
C PRO A 36 22.88 10.02 -25.64
N HIS A 37 23.55 9.56 -24.57
CA HIS A 37 24.30 8.30 -24.55
C HIS A 37 23.72 7.24 -23.61
N THR A 38 22.54 7.49 -23.02
CA THR A 38 21.94 6.57 -22.04
C THR A 38 20.48 6.35 -22.38
N SER A 39 20.19 5.15 -22.88
CA SER A 39 18.83 4.68 -23.04
C SER A 39 18.59 3.42 -22.22
N TYR A 40 17.37 3.34 -21.68
CA TYR A 40 16.91 2.22 -20.89
C TYR A 40 15.71 1.60 -21.58
N LYS A 41 15.80 0.32 -21.92
CA LYS A 41 14.69 -0.42 -22.51
C LYS A 41 13.97 -1.20 -21.42
N THR A 42 12.65 -1.03 -21.37
CA THR A 42 11.80 -1.79 -20.45
C THR A 42 10.47 -2.08 -21.11
N SER A 43 9.79 -3.14 -20.70
CA SER A 43 8.45 -3.42 -21.23
C SER A 43 7.41 -2.51 -20.57
N LEU A 44 6.40 -2.11 -21.34
CA LEU A 44 5.23 -1.39 -20.82
C LEU A 44 4.60 -2.14 -19.62
N SER A 45 4.60 -3.46 -19.68
CA SER A 45 4.08 -4.35 -18.64
C SER A 45 4.81 -4.20 -17.31
N ILE A 46 6.15 -4.08 -17.33
CA ILE A 46 6.94 -3.80 -16.12
C ILE A 46 6.60 -2.42 -15.57
N LEU A 47 6.46 -1.42 -16.44
CA LEU A 47 6.12 -0.05 -16.04
C LEU A 47 4.76 0.00 -15.33
N MET A 48 3.75 -0.66 -15.91
CA MET A 48 2.40 -0.73 -15.33
C MET A 48 2.39 -1.45 -13.97
N LEU A 49 3.15 -2.55 -13.83
CA LEU A 49 3.29 -3.23 -12.55
C LEU A 49 3.91 -2.33 -11.48
N LEU A 50 4.99 -1.62 -11.82
CA LEU A 50 5.66 -0.71 -10.90
C LEU A 50 4.75 0.44 -10.48
N SER A 51 3.95 0.97 -11.41
CA SER A 51 2.93 1.97 -11.09
C SER A 51 1.86 1.43 -10.13
N PHE A 52 1.38 0.21 -10.35
CA PHE A 52 0.37 -0.40 -9.48
C PHE A 52 0.93 -0.70 -8.08
N LEU A 53 2.14 -1.25 -8.01
CA LEU A 53 2.84 -1.50 -6.75
C LEU A 53 3.08 -0.20 -5.98
N GLY A 54 3.56 0.84 -6.67
CA GLY A 54 3.78 2.17 -6.09
C GLY A 54 2.47 2.76 -5.52
N GLY A 55 1.37 2.66 -6.27
CA GLY A 55 0.06 3.09 -5.80
C GLY A 55 -0.44 2.32 -4.58
N ALA A 56 -0.30 0.99 -4.58
CA ALA A 56 -0.69 0.15 -3.45
C ALA A 56 0.13 0.45 -2.18
N LEU A 57 1.45 0.63 -2.33
CA LEU A 57 2.33 1.04 -1.23
C LEU A 57 1.93 2.41 -0.68
N PHE A 58 1.62 3.37 -1.55
CA PHE A 58 1.19 4.70 -1.14
C PHE A 58 -0.09 4.65 -0.30
N VAL A 59 -1.12 3.93 -0.77
CA VAL A 59 -2.37 3.74 -0.02
C VAL A 59 -2.08 3.07 1.32
N GLY A 60 -1.32 1.97 1.32
CA GLY A 60 -0.94 1.25 2.55
C GLY A 60 -0.21 2.12 3.57
N LEU A 61 0.72 2.98 3.11
CA LEU A 61 1.41 3.96 3.95
C LEU A 61 0.43 4.97 4.55
N THR A 62 -0.48 5.53 3.74
CA THR A 62 -1.46 6.51 4.24
C THR A 62 -2.39 5.93 5.29
N ASP A 63 -2.82 4.67 5.12
CA ASP A 63 -3.68 4.00 6.09
C ASP A 63 -2.91 3.64 7.36
N LEU A 64 -1.65 3.21 7.25
CA LEU A 64 -0.79 2.95 8.39
C LEU A 64 -0.57 4.21 9.24
N ILE A 65 -0.34 5.36 8.59
CA ILE A 65 -0.21 6.66 9.29
C ILE A 65 -1.50 7.02 10.03
N LYS A 66 -2.67 6.84 9.39
CA LYS A 66 -3.97 7.10 10.01
C LYS A 66 -4.21 6.20 11.22
N ASP A 67 -3.86 4.92 11.12
CA ASP A 67 -4.03 3.95 12.20
C ASP A 67 -3.09 4.24 13.38
N ILE A 68 -1.84 4.64 13.10
CA ILE A 68 -0.91 5.11 14.13
C ILE A 68 -1.49 6.32 14.86
N LYS A 69 -1.97 7.34 14.13
CA LYS A 69 -2.56 8.55 14.71
C LYS A 69 -3.76 8.21 15.61
N ARG A 70 -4.67 7.37 15.14
CA ARG A 70 -5.81 6.87 15.92
C ARG A 70 -5.37 6.13 17.18
N GLY A 71 -4.31 5.31 17.08
CA GLY A 71 -3.74 4.60 18.22
C GLY A 71 -3.21 5.53 19.31
N PHE A 72 -2.59 6.65 18.94
CA PHE A 72 -2.13 7.67 19.89
C PHE A 72 -3.28 8.42 20.55
N GLU A 73 -4.30 8.84 19.77
CA GLU A 73 -5.48 9.51 20.31
C GLU A 73 -6.23 8.63 21.32
N LEU A 74 -6.43 7.35 21.01
CA LEU A 74 -7.08 6.38 21.91
C LEU A 74 -6.29 6.13 23.20
N ARG A 75 -4.95 6.14 23.14
CA ARG A 75 -4.10 6.04 24.34
C ARG A 75 -4.23 7.29 25.22
N GLY A 76 -4.34 8.47 24.63
CA GLY A 76 -4.60 9.72 25.36
C GLY A 76 -5.94 9.67 26.09
N ILE A 77 -7.00 9.28 25.37
CA ILE A 77 -8.36 9.18 25.94
C ILE A 77 -8.42 8.16 27.09
N LYS A 78 -7.77 7.00 26.96
CA LYS A 78 -7.71 6.00 28.05
C LYS A 78 -7.01 6.52 29.30
N LYS A 79 -5.95 7.33 29.16
CA LYS A 79 -5.27 7.94 30.31
C LYS A 79 -6.18 8.94 31.03
N VAL A 80 -6.88 9.79 30.28
CA VAL A 80 -7.81 10.79 30.84
C VAL A 80 -8.99 10.10 31.53
N GLN A 81 -9.59 9.09 30.92
CA GLN A 81 -10.67 8.32 31.55
C GLN A 81 -10.21 7.63 32.84
N LYS A 82 -9.01 7.04 32.85
CA LYS A 82 -8.48 6.38 34.05
C LYS A 82 -8.27 7.39 35.20
N ALA A 83 -7.73 8.56 34.91
CA ALA A 83 -7.54 9.63 35.91
C ALA A 83 -8.89 10.16 36.47
N LEU A 84 -9.90 10.31 35.62
CA LEU A 84 -11.26 10.70 36.07
C LEU A 84 -11.90 9.63 36.98
N TRP A 85 -11.70 8.35 36.67
CA TRP A 85 -12.21 7.24 37.47
C TRP A 85 -11.52 7.12 38.83
N GLU A 86 -10.22 7.42 38.91
CA GLU A 86 -9.47 7.46 40.17
C GLU A 86 -9.97 8.62 41.06
N ASN A 87 -10.12 9.83 40.49
CA ASN A 87 -10.64 10.98 41.23
C ASN A 87 -12.08 10.80 41.75
N LEU A 88 -12.94 10.09 41.00
CA LEU A 88 -14.32 9.77 41.42
C LEU A 88 -14.39 8.71 42.52
N LYS A 89 -13.35 7.89 42.69
CA LYS A 89 -13.28 6.87 43.75
C LYS A 89 -12.77 7.42 45.08
N GLU A 90 -12.05 8.54 45.03
CA GLU A 90 -11.48 9.21 46.20
C GLU A 90 -12.43 10.28 46.80
N ALA A 91 -13.52 10.61 46.11
CA ALA A 91 -14.59 11.51 46.56
C ALA A 91 -15.77 10.74 47.17
#